data_AF-A0A0L0HIE1-F1
#
_entry.id   AF-A0A0L0HIE1-F1
#
_cell.length_a   1.000
_cell.length_b   1.000
_cell.length_c   1.000
_cell.angle_alpha   90.00
_cell.angle_beta   90.00
_cell.angle_gamma   90.00
#
_symmetry.space_group_name_H-M   'P 1'
#
loop_
_entity.id
_entity.type
_entity.pdbx_description
1 polymer ?
#
loop_
_entity_poly.entity_id
_entity_poly.type
_entity_poly.pdbx_seq_one_letter_code
_entity_poly.pdbx_strand_id
1 'polypeptide(L)'
;MLAERTSFADNEIYAFSYFYDKFAEPFGLVSDLGFSVGQIRAAAEKVCAGKLSPQEISKMAGEEAAQLFSDPEWCTDLGFIYGLLSIGYEIPDDRVLKTAKKINGVETGWSLGAALNMVDGWGKEGRGLCVKALPDES
;
A
#
# COMPACT_ATOMS: atom_id res chain seq x y z
N MET A 1 3.25 31.86 13.52
CA MET A 1 3.35 30.89 12.43
C MET A 1 3.70 29.56 13.09
N LEU A 2 2.70 28.72 13.33
CA LEU A 2 2.89 27.45 14.03
C LEU A 2 3.50 26.47 13.03
N ALA A 3 4.66 25.90 13.37
CA ALA A 3 5.23 24.80 12.61
C ALA A 3 4.32 23.58 12.83
N GLU A 4 3.52 23.23 11.82
CA GLU A 4 2.91 21.91 11.76
C GLU A 4 4.04 20.88 11.81
N ARG A 5 4.03 20.04 12.83
CA ARG A 5 4.92 18.87 12.88
C ARG A 5 4.42 17.92 11.81
N THR A 6 4.99 18.01 10.61
CA THR A 6 4.84 17.02 9.54
C THR A 6 5.37 15.69 10.05
N SER A 7 4.48 14.85 10.59
CA SER A 7 4.84 13.49 10.97
C SER A 7 5.32 12.77 9.71
N PHE A 8 6.56 12.26 9.72
CA PHE A 8 7.16 11.50 8.61
C PHE A 8 7.59 12.29 7.35
N ALA A 9 7.90 13.59 7.44
CA ALA A 9 8.30 14.41 6.27
C ALA A 9 9.37 13.77 5.36
N ASP A 10 10.34 13.06 5.92
CA ASP A 10 11.48 12.51 5.16
C ASP A 10 11.50 10.97 5.09
N ASN A 11 10.57 10.29 5.77
CA ASN A 11 10.59 8.82 5.87
C ASN A 11 9.67 8.16 4.85
N GLU A 12 10.11 7.02 4.33
CA GLU A 12 9.30 6.22 3.43
C GLU A 12 8.05 5.67 4.15
N ILE A 13 6.90 5.82 3.51
CA ILE A 13 5.63 5.31 4.03
C ILE A 13 5.21 4.16 3.12
N TYR A 14 4.87 3.04 3.73
CA TYR A 14 4.37 1.87 3.03
C TYR A 14 2.88 1.70 3.29
N ALA A 15 2.11 1.57 2.21
CA ALA A 15 0.69 1.28 2.22
C ALA A 15 0.47 -0.16 1.74
N PHE A 16 -0.20 -0.98 2.55
CA PHE A 16 -0.39 -2.41 2.29
C PHE A 16 -1.87 -2.79 2.23
N SER A 17 -2.13 -4.06 1.89
CA SER A 17 -3.46 -4.68 1.94
C SER A 17 -4.49 -3.88 1.15
N TYR A 18 -5.44 -3.24 1.82
CA TYR A 18 -6.55 -2.53 1.17
C TYR A 18 -6.10 -1.48 0.15
N PHE A 19 -5.05 -0.70 0.43
CA PHE A 19 -4.51 0.27 -0.53
C PHE A 19 -3.88 -0.40 -1.75
N TYR A 20 -3.27 -1.57 -1.55
CA TYR A 20 -2.68 -2.36 -2.63
C TYR A 20 -3.79 -2.96 -3.50
N ASP A 21 -4.75 -3.66 -2.91
CA ASP A 21 -5.80 -4.40 -3.62
C ASP A 21 -6.78 -3.47 -4.38
N LYS A 22 -7.13 -2.32 -3.80
CA LYS A 22 -8.15 -1.41 -4.38
C LYS A 22 -7.59 -0.34 -5.30
N PHE A 23 -6.29 -0.06 -5.22
CA PHE A 23 -5.66 1.00 -6.02
C PHE A 23 -4.36 0.56 -6.69
N ALA A 24 -3.37 0.06 -5.95
CA ALA A 24 -2.08 -0.22 -6.57
C ALA A 24 -2.12 -1.32 -7.63
N GLU A 25 -2.71 -2.47 -7.31
CA GLU A 25 -2.83 -3.62 -8.22
C GLU A 25 -3.69 -3.29 -9.45
N PRO A 26 -4.91 -2.73 -9.29
CA PRO A 26 -5.74 -2.36 -10.43
C PRO A 26 -5.09 -1.33 -11.36
N PHE A 27 -4.22 -0.43 -10.86
CA PHE A 27 -3.55 0.57 -11.69
C PHE A 27 -2.14 0.16 -12.14
N GLY A 28 -1.72 -1.08 -11.87
CA GLY A 28 -0.38 -1.56 -12.22
C GLY A 28 0.75 -0.86 -11.46
N LEU A 29 0.45 -0.23 -10.33
CA LEU A 29 1.38 0.52 -9.47
C LEU A 29 2.06 -0.38 -8.43
N VAL A 30 2.27 -1.64 -8.76
CA VAL A 30 2.83 -2.68 -7.87
C VAL A 30 4.36 -2.71 -7.84
N SER A 31 5.01 -1.76 -8.52
CA SER A 31 6.47 -1.64 -8.57
C SER A 31 7.01 -0.76 -7.43
N ASP A 32 8.32 -0.83 -7.17
CA ASP A 32 9.01 -0.05 -6.14
C ASP A 32 8.88 1.49 -6.30
N LEU A 33 8.34 1.96 -7.43
CA LEU A 33 8.04 3.36 -7.72
C LEU A 33 6.90 3.92 -6.85
N GLY A 34 6.00 3.06 -6.35
CA GLY A 34 4.87 3.46 -5.52
C GLY A 34 3.82 4.32 -6.26
N PHE A 35 3.01 5.04 -5.48
CA PHE A 35 1.99 5.95 -5.99
C PHE A 35 1.85 7.19 -5.12
N SER A 36 1.41 8.31 -5.70
CA SER A 36 1.13 9.53 -4.94
C SER A 36 -0.34 9.65 -4.55
N VAL A 37 -0.61 10.38 -3.46
CA VAL A 37 -1.99 10.68 -3.03
C VAL A 37 -2.76 11.44 -4.13
N GLY A 38 -2.09 12.32 -4.88
CA GLY A 38 -2.68 13.01 -6.02
C GLY A 38 -3.10 12.09 -7.17
N GLN A 39 -2.41 10.96 -7.39
CA GLN A 39 -2.84 9.96 -8.38
C GLN A 39 -4.16 9.31 -7.97
N ILE A 40 -4.37 9.06 -6.67
CA ILE A 40 -5.64 8.54 -6.15
C ILE A 40 -6.76 9.56 -6.38
N ARG A 41 -6.51 10.84 -6.09
CA ARG A 41 -7.48 11.92 -6.36
C ARG A 41 -7.89 11.94 -7.83
N ALA A 42 -6.92 11.95 -8.74
CA ALA A 42 -7.18 11.99 -10.18
C ALA A 42 -7.94 10.74 -10.67
N ALA A 43 -7.65 9.56 -10.10
CA ALA A 43 -8.41 8.35 -10.37
C ALA A 43 -9.85 8.44 -9.86
N ALA A 44 -10.03 8.85 -8.60
CA ALA A 44 -11.33 9.01 -7.96
C ALA A 44 -12.22 9.98 -8.76
N GLU A 45 -11.71 11.15 -9.14
CA GLU A 45 -12.45 12.15 -9.92
C GLU A 45 -12.94 11.58 -11.26
N LYS A 46 -12.09 10.84 -11.97
CA LYS A 46 -12.47 10.27 -13.28
C LYS A 46 -13.47 9.13 -13.14
N VAL A 47 -13.27 8.22 -12.17
CA VAL A 47 -14.17 7.08 -11.93
C VAL A 47 -15.53 7.58 -11.44
N CYS A 48 -15.55 8.46 -10.44
CA CYS A 48 -16.78 9.00 -9.87
C CYS A 48 -17.54 9.94 -10.81
N ALA A 49 -16.88 10.56 -11.78
CA ALA A 49 -17.57 11.34 -12.82
C ALA A 49 -18.42 10.45 -13.75
N GLY A 50 -18.20 9.14 -13.78
CA GLY A 50 -18.96 8.19 -14.62
C GLY A 50 -18.75 8.39 -16.13
N LYS A 51 -17.70 9.11 -16.53
CA LYS A 51 -17.45 9.50 -17.94
C LYS A 51 -16.51 8.56 -18.68
N LEU A 52 -16.01 7.52 -18.02
CA LEU A 52 -15.04 6.61 -18.58
C LEU A 52 -15.73 5.38 -19.17
N SER A 53 -15.34 5.00 -20.38
CA SER A 53 -15.64 3.69 -20.93
C SER A 53 -14.73 2.62 -20.29
N PRO A 54 -15.17 1.35 -20.22
CA PRO A 54 -14.32 0.24 -19.79
C PRO A 54 -13.00 0.14 -20.57
N GLN A 55 -12.99 0.58 -21.83
CA GLN A 55 -11.81 0.61 -22.70
C GLN A 55 -10.80 1.69 -22.30
N GLU A 56 -11.28 2.87 -21.88
CA GLU A 56 -10.41 3.93 -21.35
C GLU A 56 -9.78 3.54 -20.02
N ILE A 57 -10.51 2.78 -19.21
CA ILE A 57 -10.02 2.27 -17.92
C ILE A 57 -9.02 1.15 -18.13
N SER A 58 -9.31 0.23 -19.04
CA SER A 58 -8.36 -0.81 -19.42
C SER A 58 -7.02 -0.22 -19.90
N LYS A 59 -7.06 0.89 -20.64
CA LYS A 59 -5.83 1.59 -21.05
C LYS A 59 -5.10 2.31 -19.92
N MET A 60 -5.83 2.84 -18.93
CA MET A 60 -5.23 3.60 -17.82
C MET A 60 -4.73 2.72 -16.69
N ALA A 61 -5.38 1.58 -16.46
CA ALA A 61 -5.23 0.81 -15.24
C ALA A 61 -5.05 -0.70 -15.54
N GLY A 62 -5.66 -1.21 -16.60
CA GLY A 62 -5.52 -2.61 -17.03
C GLY A 62 -6.87 -3.32 -17.09
N GLU A 63 -6.88 -4.55 -17.62
CA GLU A 63 -8.13 -5.30 -17.78
C GLU A 63 -8.84 -5.62 -16.45
N GLU A 64 -8.10 -5.86 -15.37
CA GLU A 64 -8.68 -6.04 -14.03
C GLU A 64 -9.42 -4.79 -13.54
N ALA A 65 -8.84 -3.60 -13.75
CA ALA A 65 -9.50 -2.35 -13.40
C ALA A 65 -10.77 -2.08 -14.22
N ALA A 66 -10.83 -2.58 -15.46
CA ALA A 66 -12.04 -2.45 -16.27
C ALA A 66 -13.21 -3.27 -15.70
N GLN A 67 -12.93 -4.39 -15.03
CA GLN A 67 -13.95 -5.16 -14.30
C GLN A 67 -14.40 -4.42 -13.04
N LEU A 68 -13.46 -3.84 -12.30
CA LEU A 68 -13.73 -3.00 -11.12
C LEU A 68 -14.55 -1.74 -11.44
N PHE A 69 -14.51 -1.24 -12.68
CA PHE A 69 -15.38 -0.13 -13.06
C PHE A 69 -16.87 -0.46 -13.07
N SER A 70 -17.21 -1.74 -13.27
CA SER A 70 -18.60 -2.19 -13.14
C SER A 70 -19.04 -2.35 -11.68
N ASP A 71 -18.10 -2.29 -10.73
CA ASP A 71 -18.38 -2.33 -9.30
C ASP A 71 -18.84 -0.93 -8.82
N PRO A 72 -20.11 -0.77 -8.39
CA PRO A 72 -20.60 0.52 -7.90
C PRO A 72 -19.86 0.99 -6.64
N GLU A 73 -19.18 0.10 -5.91
CA GLU A 73 -18.45 0.45 -4.70
C GLU A 73 -17.09 1.09 -4.99
N TRP A 74 -16.55 0.96 -6.21
CA TRP A 74 -15.17 1.38 -6.49
C TRP A 74 -14.95 2.90 -6.39
N CYS A 75 -15.91 3.72 -6.81
CA CYS A 75 -15.86 5.17 -6.58
C CYS A 75 -15.79 5.49 -5.08
N THR A 76 -16.57 4.77 -4.27
CA THR A 76 -16.59 4.93 -2.81
C THR A 76 -15.27 4.51 -2.20
N ASP A 77 -14.68 3.39 -2.63
CA ASP A 77 -13.36 2.94 -2.18
C ASP A 77 -12.28 3.99 -2.48
N LEU A 78 -12.21 4.50 -3.71
CA LEU A 78 -11.21 5.52 -4.08
C LEU A 78 -11.41 6.83 -3.31
N GLY A 79 -12.66 7.26 -3.12
CA GLY A 79 -13.00 8.43 -2.31
C GLY A 79 -12.62 8.25 -0.84
N PHE A 80 -12.86 7.06 -0.27
CA PHE A 80 -12.48 6.71 1.09
C PHE A 80 -10.96 6.70 1.26
N ILE A 81 -10.23 6.04 0.36
CA ILE A 81 -8.76 5.99 0.38
C ILE A 81 -8.18 7.40 0.34
N TYR A 82 -8.64 8.23 -0.61
CA TYR A 82 -8.16 9.61 -0.72
C TYR A 82 -8.48 10.42 0.53
N GLY A 83 -9.71 10.35 1.06
CA GLY A 83 -10.10 11.07 2.28
C GLY A 83 -9.29 10.64 3.50
N LEU A 84 -9.04 9.34 3.65
CA LEU A 84 -8.23 8.80 4.75
C LEU A 84 -6.79 9.30 4.67
N LEU A 85 -6.17 9.27 3.49
CA LEU A 85 -4.76 9.67 3.34
C LEU A 85 -4.59 11.19 3.41
N SER A 86 -5.41 11.96 2.71
CA SER A 86 -5.26 13.42 2.60
C SER A 86 -5.81 14.18 3.81
N ILE A 87 -6.95 13.76 4.36
CA ILE A 87 -7.60 14.46 5.48
C ILE A 87 -7.33 13.72 6.80
N GLY A 88 -7.42 12.39 6.80
CA GLY A 88 -7.23 11.61 8.02
C GLY A 88 -5.78 11.56 8.50
N TYR A 89 -4.84 11.36 7.57
CA TYR A 89 -3.41 11.29 7.87
C TYR A 89 -2.63 12.54 7.43
N GLU A 90 -3.30 13.52 6.84
CA GLU A 90 -2.71 14.81 6.43
C GLU A 90 -1.50 14.63 5.49
N ILE A 91 -1.53 13.59 4.66
CA ILE A 91 -0.47 13.29 3.69
C ILE A 91 -0.69 14.14 2.44
N PRO A 92 0.29 14.95 2.02
CA PRO A 92 0.11 15.84 0.88
C PRO A 92 0.11 15.07 -0.45
N ASP A 93 -0.57 15.64 -1.45
CA ASP A 93 -0.81 15.01 -2.76
C ASP A 93 0.46 14.58 -3.52
N ASP A 94 1.56 15.31 -3.33
CA ASP A 94 2.86 15.06 -3.93
C ASP A 94 3.67 13.97 -3.21
N ARG A 95 3.22 13.53 -2.02
CA ARG A 95 3.89 12.46 -1.28
C ARG A 95 3.70 11.12 -1.97
N VAL A 96 4.80 10.42 -2.19
CA VAL A 96 4.83 9.06 -2.71
C VAL A 96 4.72 8.05 -1.57
N LEU A 97 3.77 7.13 -1.71
CA LEU A 97 3.55 5.97 -0.88
C LEU A 97 4.07 4.74 -1.60
N LYS A 98 4.89 3.93 -0.93
CA LYS A 98 5.33 2.65 -1.45
C LYS A 98 4.29 1.58 -1.16
N THR A 99 4.24 0.57 -2.00
CA THR A 99 3.30 -0.54 -1.85
C THR A 99 3.95 -1.82 -2.34
N ALA A 100 3.71 -2.91 -1.64
CA ALA A 100 4.23 -4.21 -2.01
C ALA A 100 3.34 -5.29 -1.40
N LYS A 101 2.97 -6.30 -2.19
CA LYS A 101 2.27 -7.49 -1.66
C LYS A 101 3.19 -8.31 -0.76
N LYS A 102 4.48 -8.35 -1.11
CA LYS A 102 5.54 -9.04 -0.38
C LYS A 102 6.81 -8.20 -0.43
N ILE A 103 7.53 -8.13 0.68
CA ILE A 103 8.89 -7.57 0.71
C ILE A 103 9.84 -8.77 0.84
N ASN A 104 10.73 -8.95 -0.13
CA ASN A 104 11.66 -10.09 -0.19
C ASN A 104 10.97 -11.47 -0.07
N GLY A 105 9.79 -11.62 -0.68
CA GLY A 105 9.03 -12.88 -0.66
C GLY A 105 8.25 -13.14 0.64
N VAL A 106 8.33 -12.24 1.63
CA VAL A 106 7.61 -12.34 2.90
C VAL A 106 6.38 -11.44 2.88
N GLU A 107 5.24 -11.98 3.32
CA GLU A 107 4.03 -11.20 3.51
C GLU A 107 4.22 -10.21 4.66
N THR A 108 4.01 -8.94 4.37
CA THR A 108 4.10 -7.86 5.36
C THR A 108 2.81 -7.81 6.16
N GLY A 109 2.91 -8.12 7.45
CA GLY A 109 1.75 -8.11 8.34
C GLY A 109 2.16 -8.12 9.81
N TRP A 110 1.18 -7.89 10.68
CA TRP A 110 1.36 -7.84 12.13
C TRP A 110 1.93 -9.14 12.71
N SER A 111 1.64 -10.28 12.08
CA SER A 111 2.18 -11.59 12.45
C SER A 111 3.71 -11.64 12.36
N LEU A 112 4.31 -11.06 11.31
CA LEU A 112 5.76 -11.00 11.15
C LEU A 112 6.40 -10.15 12.24
N GLY A 113 5.81 -8.98 12.53
CA GLY A 113 6.28 -8.11 13.60
C GLY A 113 6.23 -8.78 14.98
N ALA A 114 5.15 -9.52 15.27
CA ALA A 114 5.02 -10.28 16.51
C ALA A 114 6.07 -11.40 16.61
N ALA A 115 6.30 -12.15 15.52
CA ALA A 115 7.32 -13.18 15.48
C ALA A 115 8.73 -12.61 15.72
N LEU A 116 9.07 -11.48 15.08
CA LEU A 116 10.34 -10.78 15.29
C LEU A 116 10.51 -10.32 16.74
N ASN A 117 9.45 -9.76 17.35
CA ASN A 117 9.49 -9.34 18.74
C ASN A 117 9.74 -10.51 19.70
N MET A 118 9.09 -11.66 19.46
CA MET A 118 9.32 -12.87 20.24
C MET A 118 10.76 -13.36 20.13
N VAL A 119 11.32 -13.41 18.91
CA VAL A 119 12.71 -13.85 18.67
C VAL A 119 13.73 -12.87 19.27
N ASP A 120 13.51 -11.56 19.19
CA ASP A 120 14.39 -10.55 19.81
C ASP A 120 14.36 -10.65 21.35
N GLY A 121 13.19 -10.89 21.93
CA GLY A 121 13.04 -11.15 23.36
C GLY A 121 13.84 -12.38 23.82
N TRP A 122 13.83 -13.45 23.02
CA TRP A 122 14.61 -14.66 23.29
C TRP A 122 16.12 -14.43 23.26
N GLY A 123 16.59 -13.57 22.35
CA GLY A 123 17.99 -13.14 22.29
C GLY A 123 18.43 -12.38 23.54
N LYS A 124 17.57 -11.52 24.10
CA LYS A 124 17.85 -10.70 25.30
C LYS A 124 17.83 -11.51 26.60
N GLU A 125 17.04 -12.57 26.68
CA GLU A 125 16.99 -13.47 27.85
C GLU A 125 18.01 -14.61 27.80
N GLY A 126 18.89 -14.65 26.79
CA GLY A 126 19.87 -15.72 26.63
C GLY A 126 19.25 -17.08 26.31
N ARG A 127 17.97 -17.12 25.93
CA ARG A 127 17.26 -18.33 25.49
C ARG A 127 17.37 -18.41 23.98
N GLY A 128 18.56 -18.73 23.48
CA GLY A 128 18.78 -18.88 22.04
C GLY A 128 17.82 -19.91 21.42
N LEU A 129 17.37 -19.64 20.19
CA LEU A 129 16.75 -20.69 19.38
C LEU A 129 17.76 -21.83 19.21
N CYS A 130 17.36 -23.06 19.56
CA CYS A 130 18.03 -24.25 19.06
C CYS A 130 17.78 -24.35 17.56
N VAL A 131 18.49 -23.55 16.77
CA VAL A 131 18.50 -23.68 15.31
C VAL A 131 19.22 -24.99 15.03
N LYS A 132 18.47 -26.01 14.60
CA LYS A 132 19.06 -27.22 14.05
C LYS A 132 19.90 -26.76 12.87
N ALA A 133 21.20 -27.05 12.88
CA ALA A 133 22.12 -26.65 11.82
C ALA A 133 21.47 -26.95 10.45
N LEU A 134 21.37 -25.92 9.60
CA LEU A 134 20.97 -26.12 8.22
C LEU A 134 22.00 -27.09 7.61
N PRO A 135 21.56 -28.18 6.95
CA PRO A 135 22.50 -29.04 6.24
C PRO A 135 23.20 -28.21 5.17
N ASP A 136 24.53 -28.33 5.07
CA ASP A 136 25.30 -27.70 4.01
C ASP A 136 24.72 -28.08 2.65
N GLU A 137 24.37 -27.08 1.84
CA GLU A 137 24.04 -27.30 0.43
C GLU A 137 25.30 -27.81 -0.28
N SER A 138 25.26 -29.08 -0.70
CA SER A 138 26.24 -29.73 -1.58
C SER A 138 25.90 -29.52 -3.05
#